data_AF-A0A167EFA8-F1
#
_entry.id   AF-A0A167EFA8-F1
#
_cell.length_a   1.000
_cell.length_b   1.000
_cell.length_c   1.000
_cell.angle_alpha   90.00
_cell.angle_beta   90.00
_cell.angle_gamma   90.00
#
_symmetry.space_group_name_H-M   'P 1'
#
loop_
_entity.id
_entity.type
_entity.pdbx_description
1 polymer ?
#
loop_
_entity_poly.entity_id
_entity_poly.type
_entity_poly.pdbx_seq_one_letter_code
_entity_poly.pdbx_strand_id
1 'polypeptide(L)'
;MCKPSLPPAPLLLFRLRLLSSSPTPYYRLLATLRATSSKLPVKLTTSTSITTPSHALSPPVWPRIGAVLSCEKVSSAQASGASMASDQEYMAFLDKANQDLDDGKALTAKQSKKPAFKTMDEGSQPPKVIRDACQGAVFVTDADEPFEEVSLKWSGDGLPDETEFAKLIKHWDADKADISIMDPVDWDSEGRYAKLIEAVREATKGNDVRVYSVTRDKTRTEYWLVSREEERIVGVKALGVES
;
A
#
# COMPACT_ATOMS: atom_id res chain seq x y z
N MET A 1 20.31 -85.64 -2.48
CA MET A 1 19.92 -84.47 -3.31
C MET A 1 19.55 -83.34 -2.35
N CYS A 2 20.53 -82.54 -1.94
CA CYS A 2 20.72 -81.11 -2.28
C CYS A 2 19.63 -80.20 -1.64
N LYS A 3 19.83 -79.63 -0.44
CA LYS A 3 20.68 -78.48 0.02
C LYS A 3 19.76 -77.27 0.32
N PRO A 4 19.61 -76.82 1.58
CA PRO A 4 18.92 -75.57 1.91
C PRO A 4 19.88 -74.38 1.75
N SER A 5 19.43 -73.26 1.18
CA SER A 5 20.22 -72.02 1.06
C SER A 5 19.65 -70.91 1.92
N LEU A 6 20.45 -70.46 2.89
CA LEU A 6 20.36 -69.18 3.59
C LEU A 6 21.72 -68.46 3.41
N PRO A 7 21.89 -67.18 3.82
CA PRO A 7 21.69 -65.91 3.10
C PRO A 7 23.05 -65.24 2.74
N PRO A 8 23.10 -63.95 2.34
CA PRO A 8 23.44 -62.91 3.33
C PRO A 8 22.86 -61.49 3.08
N ALA A 9 22.73 -60.70 4.16
CA ALA A 9 22.74 -59.23 4.17
C ALA A 9 24.16 -58.74 4.54
N PRO A 10 24.47 -57.44 4.78
CA PRO A 10 24.07 -56.15 4.19
C PRO A 10 25.30 -55.34 3.69
N LEU A 11 25.13 -54.23 2.95
CA LEU A 11 26.19 -53.21 2.82
C LEU A 11 25.63 -51.78 2.84
N LEU A 12 25.88 -51.10 3.95
CA LEU A 12 25.94 -49.65 4.10
C LEU A 12 27.09 -49.09 3.25
N LEU A 13 26.84 -48.06 2.45
CA LEU A 13 27.89 -47.18 1.92
C LEU A 13 27.54 -45.72 2.21
N PHE A 14 28.10 -45.25 3.33
CA PHE A 14 28.40 -43.84 3.58
C PHE A 14 29.22 -43.27 2.40
N ARG A 15 28.82 -42.10 1.89
CA ARG A 15 29.75 -41.19 1.19
C ARG A 15 29.74 -39.83 1.89
N LEU A 16 30.73 -39.65 2.76
CA LEU A 16 31.32 -38.37 3.13
C LEU A 16 32.48 -38.07 2.16
N ARG A 17 32.50 -36.87 1.56
CA ARG A 17 33.69 -36.13 1.08
C ARG A 17 33.23 -34.69 0.82
N LEU A 18 33.48 -33.75 1.73
CA LEU A 18 34.70 -32.96 1.96
C LEU A 18 34.88 -31.77 0.98
N LEU A 19 34.88 -30.59 1.60
CA LEU A 19 35.35 -29.28 1.16
C LEU A 19 36.51 -29.31 0.15
N SER A 20 36.43 -28.42 -0.84
CA SER A 20 37.62 -27.84 -1.48
C SER A 20 37.35 -26.38 -1.84
N SER A 21 38.26 -25.54 -1.38
CA SER A 21 38.23 -24.08 -1.35
C SER A 21 39.15 -23.49 -2.43
N SER A 22 38.62 -22.53 -3.21
CA SER A 22 39.27 -21.32 -3.81
C SER A 22 40.46 -21.54 -4.79
N PRO A 23 40.96 -20.54 -5.59
CA PRO A 23 41.01 -19.09 -5.35
C PRO A 23 40.67 -18.13 -6.53
N THR A 24 40.58 -16.85 -6.13
CA THR A 24 40.49 -15.56 -6.85
C THR A 24 41.67 -15.32 -7.84
N PRO A 25 41.72 -14.29 -8.73
CA PRO A 25 41.79 -12.83 -8.42
C PRO A 25 40.98 -11.94 -9.41
N TYR A 26 40.63 -10.67 -9.11
CA TYR A 26 41.51 -9.51 -9.27
C TYR A 26 41.01 -8.27 -8.52
N TYR A 27 42.00 -7.50 -8.08
CA TYR A 27 42.03 -6.33 -7.21
C TYR A 27 41.64 -5.00 -7.86
N ARG A 28 41.05 -4.10 -7.05
CA ARG A 28 41.40 -2.67 -6.83
C ARG A 28 40.37 -2.09 -5.86
N LEU A 29 40.63 -1.84 -4.56
CA LEU A 29 41.67 -1.09 -3.85
C LEU A 29 41.61 0.42 -4.11
N LEU A 30 40.85 1.13 -3.26
CA LEU A 30 41.23 2.43 -2.73
C LEU A 30 40.86 2.51 -1.25
N ALA A 31 41.81 3.07 -0.50
CA ALA A 31 41.94 3.00 0.93
C ALA A 31 41.30 4.20 1.65
N THR A 32 40.72 3.88 2.80
CA THR A 32 40.84 4.54 4.12
C THR A 32 41.28 6.00 4.18
N LEU A 33 40.43 6.84 4.76
CA LEU A 33 40.87 7.85 5.74
C LEU A 33 39.99 7.87 6.99
N ARG A 34 40.67 8.02 8.11
CA ARG A 34 40.24 7.95 9.51
C ARG A 34 39.46 9.18 9.96
N ALA A 35 38.49 8.90 10.85
CA ALA A 35 38.20 9.54 12.13
C ALA A 35 38.59 11.00 12.38
N THR A 36 37.60 11.80 12.78
CA THR A 36 37.72 12.67 13.96
C THR A 36 36.42 12.71 14.75
N SER A 37 36.50 12.23 15.98
CA SER A 37 35.58 12.45 17.09
C SER A 37 35.67 13.91 17.54
N SER A 38 34.53 14.59 17.68
CA SER A 38 34.42 15.79 18.50
C SER A 38 33.14 15.75 19.32
N LYS A 39 33.34 15.59 20.62
CA LYS A 39 32.38 15.55 21.71
C LYS A 39 32.27 16.96 22.33
N LEU A 40 31.03 17.32 22.72
CA LEU A 40 30.60 18.34 23.70
C LEU A 40 30.55 19.82 23.27
N PRO A 41 29.77 20.72 23.93
CA PRO A 41 28.76 20.52 24.98
C PRO A 41 27.39 21.20 24.72
N VAL A 42 26.42 20.78 25.53
CA VAL A 42 25.13 21.44 25.80
C VAL A 42 25.34 22.86 26.35
N LYS A 43 24.59 23.84 25.82
CA LYS A 43 24.18 25.04 26.55
C LYS A 43 22.69 25.31 26.30
N LEU A 44 21.91 25.21 27.37
CA LEU A 44 20.61 25.85 27.49
C LEU A 44 20.77 27.35 27.35
N THR A 45 19.91 28.01 26.58
CA THR A 45 19.46 29.38 26.88
C THR A 45 18.05 29.58 26.32
N THR A 46 17.12 29.71 27.25
CA THR A 46 15.77 30.23 27.13
C THR A 46 15.80 31.64 26.53
N SER A 47 14.98 31.92 25.51
CA SER A 47 14.28 33.21 25.45
C SER A 47 13.07 33.17 24.52
N THR A 48 11.97 33.60 25.11
CA THR A 48 10.64 33.90 24.57
C THR A 48 10.66 34.94 23.45
N SER A 49 9.84 34.72 22.42
CA SER A 49 9.01 35.77 21.82
C SER A 49 7.91 35.14 20.97
N ILE A 50 6.69 35.21 21.50
CA ILE A 50 5.42 35.04 20.79
C ILE A 50 5.27 36.26 19.89
N THR A 51 5.10 36.08 18.59
CA THR A 51 4.67 37.15 17.68
C THR A 51 3.55 36.60 16.80
N THR A 52 2.36 37.14 17.08
CA THR A 52 1.10 36.96 16.37
C THR A 52 1.17 37.63 14.99
N PRO A 53 0.83 36.94 13.89
CA PRO A 53 0.41 37.61 12.66
C PRO A 53 -1.08 37.97 12.75
N SER A 54 -1.34 39.27 12.85
CA SER A 54 -2.67 39.86 12.70
C SER A 54 -3.03 39.88 11.22
N HIS A 55 -3.93 38.98 10.77
CA HIS A 55 -4.56 39.09 9.46
C HIS A 55 -5.89 39.83 9.60
N ALA A 56 -5.86 41.11 9.23
CA ALA A 56 -7.04 41.93 9.07
C ALA A 56 -7.86 41.43 7.87
N LEU A 57 -9.08 40.98 8.14
CA LEU A 57 -10.12 40.69 7.15
C LEU A 57 -10.57 42.00 6.52
N SER A 58 -10.32 42.16 5.21
CA SER A 58 -11.00 43.14 4.37
C SER A 58 -12.34 42.54 3.92
N PRO A 59 -13.48 43.27 4.02
CA PRO A 59 -14.73 42.81 3.43
C PRO A 59 -14.75 43.04 1.90
N PRO A 60 -15.43 42.17 1.12
CA PRO A 60 -15.54 42.34 -0.32
C PRO A 60 -16.53 43.47 -0.67
N VAL A 61 -16.10 44.33 -1.60
CA VAL A 61 -16.91 45.36 -2.24
C VAL A 61 -17.72 44.70 -3.37
N TRP A 62 -19.05 44.78 -3.30
CA TRP A 62 -19.95 44.43 -4.41
C TRP A 62 -20.47 45.71 -5.08
N PRO A 63 -20.73 45.71 -6.40
CA PRO A 63 -21.06 46.90 -7.15
C PRO A 63 -22.50 47.37 -6.90
N ARG A 64 -22.67 48.69 -6.76
CA ARG A 64 -23.97 49.37 -6.71
C ARG A 64 -24.64 49.33 -8.09
N ILE A 65 -25.81 48.70 -8.17
CA ILE A 65 -26.83 49.01 -9.19
C ILE A 65 -27.98 49.68 -8.45
N GLY A 66 -28.28 50.92 -8.84
CA GLY A 66 -29.37 51.70 -8.27
C GLY A 66 -30.67 51.54 -9.05
N ALA A 67 -31.76 51.87 -8.34
CA ALA A 67 -33.09 52.25 -8.85
C ALA A 67 -33.95 51.04 -9.29
N VAL A 68 -35.24 50.88 -8.96
CA VAL A 68 -36.31 51.65 -8.29
C VAL A 68 -37.33 50.58 -7.82
N LEU A 69 -38.11 50.81 -6.76
CA LEU A 69 -39.59 50.63 -6.73
C LEU A 69 -40.17 50.72 -5.31
N SER A 70 -41.13 51.64 -5.20
CA SER A 70 -42.27 51.73 -4.28
C SER A 70 -42.17 51.16 -2.86
N CYS A 71 -42.26 52.09 -1.90
CA CYS A 71 -42.73 51.83 -0.55
C CYS A 71 -44.26 51.70 -0.58
N GLU A 72 -44.77 50.48 -0.57
CA GLU A 72 -46.14 50.23 -0.10
C GLU A 72 -46.12 49.90 1.39
N LYS A 73 -46.94 50.67 2.08
CA LYS A 73 -47.09 50.74 3.52
C LYS A 73 -48.01 49.60 3.96
N VAL A 74 -47.49 48.60 4.66
CA VAL A 74 -48.33 47.67 5.43
C VAL A 74 -48.04 47.88 6.91
N SER A 75 -49.08 48.35 7.58
CA SER A 75 -49.07 48.71 8.99
C SER A 75 -49.16 47.47 9.88
N SER A 76 -48.29 47.48 10.90
CA SER A 76 -48.50 47.02 12.27
C SER A 76 -48.89 45.57 12.58
N ALA A 77 -47.92 44.92 13.23
CA ALA A 77 -48.04 44.17 14.48
C ALA A 77 -48.62 42.75 14.45
N GLN A 78 -47.73 41.76 14.61
CA GLN A 78 -47.85 40.85 15.76
C GLN A 78 -46.51 40.16 16.07
N ALA A 79 -45.97 40.49 17.25
CA ALA A 79 -44.97 39.66 17.91
C ALA A 79 -45.69 38.42 18.47
N SER A 80 -45.49 37.28 17.81
CA SER A 80 -45.81 35.97 18.37
C SER A 80 -45.07 34.91 17.57
N GLY A 81 -44.09 34.26 18.21
CA GLY A 81 -43.47 33.03 17.71
C GLY A 81 -41.96 33.10 17.53
N ALA A 82 -41.21 33.27 18.63
CA ALA A 82 -39.87 32.69 18.68
C ALA A 82 -39.96 31.16 18.52
N SER A 83 -38.96 30.58 17.84
CA SER A 83 -38.59 29.15 17.78
C SER A 83 -39.59 28.15 17.17
N MET A 84 -39.76 28.18 15.83
CA MET A 84 -40.07 26.96 15.06
C MET A 84 -39.52 27.01 13.63
N ALA A 85 -39.48 28.19 12.99
CA ALA A 85 -38.92 28.33 11.63
C ALA A 85 -37.39 28.14 11.61
N SER A 86 -36.67 28.66 12.61
CA SER A 86 -35.22 28.46 12.76
C SER A 86 -34.84 26.99 13.00
N ASP A 87 -35.66 26.30 13.80
CA ASP A 87 -35.37 24.94 14.25
C ASP A 87 -35.68 23.97 13.12
N GLN A 88 -36.73 24.24 12.34
CA GLN A 88 -37.03 23.49 11.12
C GLN A 88 -35.97 23.67 10.03
N GLU A 89 -35.47 24.89 9.82
CA GLU A 89 -34.36 25.15 8.88
C GLU A 89 -33.05 24.48 9.34
N TYR A 90 -32.80 24.44 10.64
CA TYR A 90 -31.66 23.74 11.23
C TYR A 90 -31.77 22.22 11.06
N MET A 91 -32.95 21.64 11.33
CA MET A 91 -33.17 20.20 11.09
C MET A 91 -33.05 19.87 9.61
N ALA A 92 -33.58 20.71 8.71
CA ALA A 92 -33.43 20.53 7.27
C ALA A 92 -31.96 20.58 6.82
N PHE A 93 -31.12 21.42 7.42
CA PHE A 93 -29.68 21.43 7.16
C PHE A 93 -29.00 20.15 7.63
N LEU A 94 -29.32 19.67 8.84
CA LEU A 94 -28.78 18.40 9.35
C LEU A 94 -29.23 17.20 8.51
N ASP A 95 -30.51 17.13 8.17
CA ASP A 95 -31.07 16.07 7.33
C ASP A 95 -30.47 16.11 5.93
N LYS A 96 -30.29 17.30 5.34
CA LYS A 96 -29.67 17.48 4.03
C LYS A 96 -28.19 17.08 4.05
N ALA A 97 -27.44 17.43 5.09
CA ALA A 97 -26.04 17.03 5.24
C ALA A 97 -25.89 15.52 5.44
N ASN A 98 -26.77 14.90 6.23
CA ASN A 98 -26.78 13.44 6.41
C ASN A 98 -27.18 12.73 5.11
N GLN A 99 -28.15 13.26 4.38
CA GLN A 99 -28.55 12.74 3.08
C GLN A 99 -27.42 12.84 2.05
N ASP A 100 -26.71 13.97 1.97
CA ASP A 100 -25.57 14.13 1.05
C ASP A 100 -24.40 13.21 1.44
N LEU A 101 -24.18 12.93 2.73
CA LEU A 101 -23.21 11.94 3.19
C LEU A 101 -23.61 10.51 2.84
N ASP A 102 -24.88 10.15 2.99
CA ASP A 102 -25.38 8.81 2.63
C ASP A 102 -25.42 8.61 1.13
N ASP A 103 -25.76 9.64 0.35
CA ASP A 103 -25.66 9.64 -1.10
C ASP A 103 -24.19 9.56 -1.55
N GLY A 104 -23.28 10.27 -0.89
CA GLY A 104 -21.83 10.14 -1.11
C GLY A 104 -21.29 8.74 -0.80
N LYS A 105 -21.77 8.11 0.30
CA LYS A 105 -21.46 6.72 0.62
C LYS A 105 -22.07 5.75 -0.37
N ALA A 106 -23.29 6.01 -0.87
CA ALA A 106 -23.96 5.18 -1.87
C ALA A 106 -23.27 5.28 -3.25
N LEU A 107 -22.75 6.44 -3.61
CA LEU A 107 -21.92 6.63 -4.81
C LEU A 107 -20.56 5.93 -4.67
N THR A 108 -19.93 6.04 -3.51
CA THR A 108 -18.72 5.27 -3.18
C THR A 108 -18.99 3.77 -3.27
N ALA A 109 -20.10 3.27 -2.70
CA ALA A 109 -20.51 1.87 -2.79
C ALA A 109 -20.83 1.41 -4.23
N LYS A 110 -21.31 2.32 -5.09
CA LYS A 110 -21.53 2.03 -6.52
C LYS A 110 -20.23 2.02 -7.34
N GLN A 111 -19.23 2.84 -6.99
CA GLN A 111 -17.87 2.75 -7.56
C GLN A 111 -17.09 1.56 -6.98
N SER A 112 -17.42 1.13 -5.77
CA SER A 112 -16.91 -0.08 -5.09
C SER A 112 -17.43 -1.39 -5.67
N LYS A 113 -18.20 -1.36 -6.78
CA LYS A 113 -18.73 -2.57 -7.43
C LYS A 113 -17.65 -3.47 -8.03
N LYS A 114 -16.42 -2.97 -8.15
CA LYS A 114 -15.26 -3.78 -8.51
C LYS A 114 -14.82 -4.55 -7.28
N PRO A 115 -15.01 -5.89 -7.24
CA PRO A 115 -14.59 -6.69 -6.10
C PRO A 115 -13.10 -6.44 -5.81
N ALA A 116 -12.75 -6.38 -4.52
CA ALA A 116 -11.35 -6.36 -4.14
C ALA A 116 -10.65 -7.62 -4.65
N PHE A 117 -9.41 -7.46 -5.11
CA PHE A 117 -8.62 -8.60 -5.56
C PHE A 117 -8.32 -9.54 -4.40
N LYS A 118 -8.26 -10.83 -4.74
CA LYS A 118 -7.93 -11.87 -3.77
C LYS A 118 -6.45 -11.77 -3.40
N THR A 119 -6.17 -11.51 -2.13
CA THR A 119 -4.79 -11.41 -1.58
C THR A 119 -4.36 -12.67 -0.82
N MET A 120 -5.29 -13.40 -0.20
CA MET A 120 -4.97 -14.58 0.62
C MET A 120 -5.87 -15.78 0.31
N ASP A 121 -5.25 -16.96 0.25
CA ASP A 121 -5.92 -18.25 0.08
C ASP A 121 -6.23 -18.94 1.41
N GLU A 122 -7.32 -19.72 1.43
CA GLU A 122 -7.72 -20.49 2.62
C GLU A 122 -6.62 -21.49 3.01
N GLY A 123 -6.07 -21.29 4.22
CA GLY A 123 -5.01 -22.11 4.80
C GLY A 123 -3.58 -21.67 4.48
N SER A 124 -3.37 -20.58 3.73
CA SER A 124 -2.02 -20.07 3.46
C SER A 124 -1.73 -18.83 4.29
N GLN A 125 -0.81 -18.96 5.24
CA GLN A 125 -0.27 -17.81 5.97
C GLN A 125 1.05 -17.37 5.32
N PRO A 126 1.22 -16.07 5.07
CA PRO A 126 2.47 -15.52 4.59
C PRO A 126 3.56 -15.64 5.67
N PRO A 127 4.83 -15.82 5.26
CA PRO A 127 5.98 -15.89 6.15
C PRO A 127 6.09 -14.69 7.10
N LYS A 128 6.54 -14.92 8.34
CA LYS A 128 6.67 -13.88 9.38
C LYS A 128 7.55 -12.70 8.95
N VAL A 129 8.62 -12.99 8.19
CA VAL A 129 9.56 -11.97 7.69
C VAL A 129 8.84 -10.91 6.84
N ILE A 130 7.87 -11.33 6.02
CA ILE A 130 7.07 -10.41 5.20
C ILE A 130 6.13 -9.58 6.07
N ARG A 131 5.46 -10.21 7.04
CA ARG A 131 4.58 -9.54 8.00
C ARG A 131 5.29 -8.43 8.77
N ASP A 132 6.47 -8.74 9.29
CA ASP A 132 7.26 -7.78 10.07
C ASP A 132 7.72 -6.60 9.18
N ALA A 133 8.05 -6.87 7.92
CA ALA A 133 8.39 -5.84 6.95
C ALA A 133 7.18 -4.95 6.57
N CYS A 134 5.98 -5.52 6.43
CA CYS A 134 4.75 -4.76 6.16
C CYS A 134 4.39 -3.80 7.29
N GLN A 135 4.58 -4.18 8.55
CA GLN A 135 4.25 -3.32 9.71
C GLN A 135 5.15 -2.08 9.80
N GLY A 136 6.35 -2.14 9.24
CA GLY A 136 7.33 -1.04 9.27
C GLY A 136 7.34 -0.15 8.02
N ALA A 137 6.49 -0.43 7.04
CA ALA A 137 6.51 0.24 5.74
C ALA A 137 5.10 0.71 5.33
N VAL A 138 5.05 1.89 4.72
CA VAL A 138 3.84 2.48 4.13
C VAL A 138 4.17 2.86 2.70
N PHE A 139 3.25 2.59 1.78
CA PHE A 139 3.44 2.96 0.39
C PHE A 139 3.09 4.43 0.20
N VAL A 140 4.10 5.22 -0.14
CA VAL A 140 4.01 6.69 -0.16
C VAL A 140 3.50 7.10 -1.54
N THR A 141 2.19 7.25 -1.62
CA THR A 141 1.44 7.82 -2.75
C THR A 141 0.34 8.73 -2.18
N ASP A 142 -0.51 9.31 -3.02
CA ASP A 142 -1.60 10.20 -2.56
C ASP A 142 -2.54 9.55 -1.51
N ALA A 143 -2.56 8.20 -1.42
CA ALA A 143 -3.38 7.46 -0.47
C ALA A 143 -2.66 6.98 0.81
N ASP A 144 -1.32 7.06 0.89
CA ASP A 144 -0.52 6.63 2.06
C ASP A 144 -0.96 5.28 2.67
N GLU A 145 -1.17 4.26 1.82
CA GLU A 145 -1.75 2.97 2.24
C GLU A 145 -0.67 2.01 2.80
N PRO A 146 -0.98 1.24 3.86
CA PRO A 146 -0.09 0.21 4.37
C PRO A 146 0.03 -0.97 3.38
N PHE A 147 1.13 -1.71 3.49
CA PHE A 147 1.29 -2.93 2.69
C PHE A 147 0.41 -4.07 3.22
N GLU A 148 -0.32 -4.73 2.32
CA GLU A 148 -1.09 -5.94 2.59
C GLU A 148 -0.25 -7.18 2.29
N GLU A 149 -0.32 -8.20 3.16
CA GLU A 149 0.37 -9.46 2.94
C GLU A 149 -0.36 -10.30 1.88
N VAL A 150 0.40 -10.95 0.99
CA VAL A 150 -0.14 -11.78 -0.10
C VAL A 150 0.33 -13.22 0.07
N SER A 151 -0.60 -14.17 -0.03
CA SER A 151 -0.30 -15.59 -0.09
C SER A 151 -1.36 -16.34 -0.90
N LEU A 152 -1.01 -16.70 -2.14
CA LEU A 152 -1.92 -17.30 -3.12
C LEU A 152 -1.38 -18.65 -3.59
N LYS A 153 -2.26 -19.65 -3.72
CA LYS A 153 -1.86 -20.99 -4.17
C LYS A 153 -1.50 -20.96 -5.65
N TRP A 154 -0.33 -21.49 -6.01
CA TRP A 154 0.18 -21.45 -7.37
C TRP A 154 1.05 -22.67 -7.66
N SER A 155 0.64 -23.45 -8.66
CA SER A 155 1.31 -24.70 -9.06
C SER A 155 1.98 -24.63 -10.43
N GLY A 156 2.06 -23.45 -11.04
CA GLY A 156 2.70 -23.26 -12.35
C GLY A 156 4.22 -23.32 -12.27
N ASP A 157 4.87 -23.45 -13.43
CA ASP A 157 6.33 -23.41 -13.50
C ASP A 157 6.85 -21.98 -13.64
N GLY A 158 7.08 -21.34 -12.50
CA GLY A 158 7.68 -20.03 -12.39
C GLY A 158 6.74 -19.05 -11.73
N LEU A 159 6.96 -17.77 -12.01
CA LEU A 159 6.03 -16.70 -11.67
C LEU A 159 4.93 -16.64 -12.74
N PRO A 160 3.67 -16.37 -12.36
CA PRO A 160 2.56 -16.33 -13.30
C PRO A 160 2.72 -15.20 -14.33
N ASP A 161 2.26 -15.43 -15.55
CA ASP A 161 2.15 -14.37 -16.57
C ASP A 161 0.96 -13.43 -16.26
N GLU A 162 0.80 -12.34 -17.02
CA GLU A 162 -0.25 -11.33 -16.78
C GLU A 162 -1.65 -11.94 -16.73
N THR A 163 -1.96 -12.79 -17.71
CA THR A 163 -3.29 -13.43 -17.81
C THR A 163 -3.53 -14.47 -16.72
N GLU A 164 -2.49 -15.17 -16.27
CA GLU A 164 -2.56 -16.16 -15.20
C GLU A 164 -2.71 -15.47 -13.84
N PHE A 165 -1.96 -14.38 -13.64
CA PHE A 165 -2.05 -13.55 -12.45
C PHE A 165 -3.44 -12.93 -12.33
N ALA A 166 -4.01 -12.42 -13.43
CA ALA A 166 -5.38 -11.90 -13.45
C ALA A 166 -6.41 -12.95 -12.99
N LYS A 167 -6.27 -14.20 -13.44
CA LYS A 167 -7.14 -15.32 -13.00
C LYS A 167 -6.93 -15.65 -11.54
N LEU A 168 -5.68 -15.62 -11.07
CA LEU A 168 -5.30 -15.95 -9.70
C LEU A 168 -5.90 -14.97 -8.68
N ILE A 169 -5.83 -13.67 -8.97
CA ILE A 169 -6.41 -12.61 -8.13
C ILE A 169 -7.94 -12.48 -8.27
N LYS A 170 -8.56 -13.33 -9.11
CA LYS A 170 -9.98 -13.30 -9.49
C LYS A 170 -10.41 -11.92 -10.03
N HIS A 171 -9.62 -11.40 -10.96
CA HIS A 171 -9.96 -10.17 -11.67
C HIS A 171 -11.34 -10.31 -12.35
N TRP A 172 -12.15 -9.25 -12.35
CA TRP A 172 -13.51 -9.29 -12.90
C TRP A 172 -13.54 -9.57 -14.41
N ASP A 173 -12.46 -9.21 -15.11
CA ASP A 173 -12.25 -9.48 -16.52
C ASP A 173 -10.77 -9.84 -16.71
N ALA A 174 -10.44 -11.13 -16.68
CA ALA A 174 -9.05 -11.58 -16.70
C ALA A 174 -8.36 -11.36 -18.05
N ASP A 175 -9.13 -11.32 -19.14
CA ASP A 175 -8.59 -11.18 -20.50
C ASP A 175 -8.35 -9.71 -20.88
N LYS A 176 -9.05 -8.77 -20.22
CA LYS A 176 -8.86 -7.32 -20.37
C LYS A 176 -8.22 -6.66 -19.15
N ALA A 177 -7.62 -7.44 -18.27
CA ALA A 177 -6.90 -6.89 -17.14
C ALA A 177 -5.68 -6.12 -17.67
N ASP A 178 -5.56 -4.86 -17.28
CA ASP A 178 -4.38 -4.04 -17.57
C ASP A 178 -3.34 -4.33 -16.50
N ILE A 179 -2.47 -5.30 -16.80
CA ILE A 179 -1.43 -5.79 -15.91
C ILE A 179 -0.09 -5.61 -16.62
N SER A 180 0.87 -5.02 -15.92
CA SER A 180 2.24 -4.85 -16.40
C SER A 180 3.23 -5.47 -15.42
N ILE A 181 4.13 -6.29 -15.93
CA ILE A 181 5.21 -6.92 -15.16
C ILE A 181 6.44 -5.99 -15.21
N MET A 182 6.97 -5.68 -14.03
CA MET A 182 8.14 -4.81 -13.87
C MET A 182 9.14 -5.45 -12.91
N ASP A 183 10.41 -5.06 -13.06
CA ASP A 183 11.46 -5.45 -12.11
C ASP A 183 11.33 -4.64 -10.81
N PRO A 184 11.62 -5.25 -9.63
CA PRO A 184 11.54 -4.54 -8.36
C PRO A 184 12.44 -3.30 -8.27
N VAL A 185 13.57 -3.31 -8.99
CA VAL A 185 14.53 -2.20 -9.03
C VAL A 185 14.01 -1.04 -9.89
N ASP A 186 13.26 -1.33 -10.95
CA ASP A 186 12.66 -0.30 -11.79
C ASP A 186 11.46 0.35 -11.09
N TRP A 187 10.68 -0.45 -10.35
CA TRP A 187 9.57 0.04 -9.54
C TRP A 187 10.02 0.90 -8.36
N ASP A 188 11.06 0.47 -7.64
CA ASP A 188 11.64 1.20 -6.50
C ASP A 188 13.03 1.76 -6.85
N SER A 189 13.05 2.67 -7.83
CA SER A 189 14.28 3.34 -8.27
C SER A 189 15.01 4.12 -7.17
N GLU A 190 14.28 4.57 -6.15
CA GLU A 190 14.82 5.29 -4.99
C GLU A 190 15.30 4.35 -3.86
N GLY A 191 15.03 3.05 -3.95
CA GLY A 191 15.42 2.05 -2.96
C GLY A 191 14.71 2.19 -1.60
N ARG A 192 13.55 2.85 -1.55
CA ARG A 192 12.78 3.09 -0.31
C ARG A 192 12.20 1.79 0.27
N TYR A 193 11.93 0.84 -0.60
CA TYR A 193 11.30 -0.45 -0.31
C TYR A 193 12.26 -1.63 -0.43
N ALA A 194 13.57 -1.37 -0.50
CA ALA A 194 14.61 -2.42 -0.53
C ALA A 194 14.44 -3.46 0.59
N LYS A 195 14.06 -3.04 1.80
CA LYS A 195 13.80 -3.95 2.94
C LYS A 195 12.65 -4.92 2.68
N LEU A 196 11.58 -4.49 2.00
CA LEU A 196 10.46 -5.36 1.62
C LEU A 196 10.91 -6.36 0.56
N ILE A 197 11.66 -5.90 -0.44
CA ILE A 197 12.21 -6.75 -1.50
C ILE A 197 13.14 -7.82 -0.91
N GLU A 198 14.01 -7.43 0.01
CA GLU A 198 14.89 -8.36 0.74
C GLU A 198 14.09 -9.35 1.60
N ALA A 199 13.07 -8.90 2.33
CA ALA A 199 12.20 -9.76 3.13
C ALA A 199 11.48 -10.82 2.29
N VAL A 200 10.98 -10.43 1.10
CA VAL A 200 10.33 -11.37 0.16
C VAL A 200 11.35 -12.36 -0.42
N ARG A 201 12.56 -11.90 -0.77
CA ARG A 201 13.65 -12.78 -1.23
C ARG A 201 14.08 -13.78 -0.15
N GLU A 202 14.24 -13.32 1.09
CA GLU A 202 14.61 -14.17 2.22
C GLU A 202 13.53 -15.23 2.49
N ALA A 203 12.26 -14.80 2.52
CA ALA A 203 11.12 -15.69 2.71
C ALA A 203 11.02 -16.78 1.64
N THR A 204 11.49 -16.51 0.42
CA THR A 204 11.43 -17.42 -0.74
C THR A 204 12.76 -18.07 -1.08
N LYS A 205 13.73 -18.05 -0.16
CA LYS A 205 15.05 -18.70 -0.32
C LYS A 205 15.85 -18.18 -1.54
N GLY A 206 15.64 -16.93 -1.91
CA GLY A 206 16.35 -16.26 -3.02
C GLY A 206 15.75 -16.49 -4.41
N ASN A 207 14.47 -16.86 -4.49
CA ASN A 207 13.77 -16.95 -5.77
C ASN A 207 13.61 -15.58 -6.45
N ASP A 208 13.27 -15.62 -7.74
CA ASP A 208 12.97 -14.42 -8.54
C ASP A 208 11.80 -13.64 -7.94
N VAL A 209 11.91 -12.32 -7.93
CA VAL A 209 10.91 -11.40 -7.38
C VAL A 209 10.49 -10.45 -8.46
N ARG A 210 9.19 -10.29 -8.67
CA ARG A 210 8.62 -9.39 -9.67
C ARG A 210 7.57 -8.49 -9.07
N VAL A 211 7.36 -7.35 -9.71
CA VAL A 211 6.28 -6.42 -9.39
C VAL A 211 5.23 -6.48 -10.49
N TYR A 212 3.99 -6.72 -10.12
CA TYR A 212 2.84 -6.63 -11.01
C TYR A 212 2.10 -5.34 -10.72
N SER A 213 2.06 -4.44 -11.68
CA SER A 213 1.18 -3.28 -11.68
C SER A 213 -0.18 -3.72 -12.22
N VAL A 214 -1.24 -3.55 -11.44
CA VAL A 214 -2.62 -3.91 -11.81
C VAL A 214 -3.49 -2.68 -11.76
N THR A 215 -3.89 -2.15 -12.93
CA THR A 215 -4.75 -0.98 -13.02
C THR A 215 -6.18 -1.37 -12.62
N ARG A 216 -6.70 -0.80 -11.52
CA ARG A 216 -8.10 -1.00 -11.14
C ARG A 216 -9.02 -0.02 -11.85
N ASP A 217 -8.65 1.25 -11.81
CA ASP A 217 -9.42 2.39 -12.30
C ASP A 217 -8.47 3.43 -12.89
N LYS A 218 -9.02 4.55 -13.36
CA LYS A 218 -8.23 5.63 -13.99
C LYS A 218 -7.16 6.26 -13.08
N THR A 219 -7.35 6.18 -11.77
CA THR A 219 -6.49 6.82 -10.77
C THR A 219 -5.93 5.84 -9.75
N ARG A 220 -6.26 4.55 -9.85
CA ARG A 220 -5.93 3.55 -8.84
C ARG A 220 -5.22 2.37 -9.48
N THR A 221 -3.99 2.13 -9.03
CA THR A 221 -3.13 1.04 -9.47
C THR A 221 -2.68 0.25 -8.26
N GLU A 222 -2.85 -1.06 -8.29
CA GLU A 222 -2.35 -1.94 -7.22
C GLU A 222 -1.01 -2.51 -7.63
N TYR A 223 0.01 -2.31 -6.79
CA TYR A 223 1.35 -2.84 -7.00
C TYR A 223 1.52 -4.11 -6.16
N TRP A 224 1.88 -5.21 -6.81
CA TRP A 224 2.04 -6.52 -6.19
C TRP A 224 3.47 -7.00 -6.33
N LEU A 225 4.23 -6.96 -5.24
CA LEU A 225 5.58 -7.51 -5.18
C LEU A 225 5.48 -8.97 -4.74
N VAL A 226 5.68 -9.91 -5.66
CA VAL A 226 5.49 -11.34 -5.40
C VAL A 226 6.70 -12.18 -5.81
N SER A 227 6.86 -13.31 -5.13
CA SER A 227 7.87 -14.33 -5.37
C SER A 227 7.27 -15.72 -5.23
N ARG A 228 7.91 -16.71 -5.86
CA ARG A 228 7.50 -18.11 -5.80
C ARG A 228 7.98 -18.77 -4.52
N GLU A 229 7.12 -19.53 -3.87
CA GLU A 229 7.43 -20.37 -2.70
C GLU A 229 6.79 -21.75 -2.90
N GLU A 230 7.57 -22.72 -3.39
CA GLU A 230 7.17 -24.13 -3.56
C GLU A 230 5.83 -24.29 -4.33
N GLU A 231 4.70 -24.42 -3.64
CA GLU A 231 3.34 -24.60 -4.19
C GLU A 231 2.44 -23.33 -4.07
N ARG A 232 3.04 -22.18 -3.78
CA ARG A 232 2.35 -20.90 -3.64
C ARG A 232 3.20 -19.74 -4.12
N ILE A 233 2.58 -18.57 -4.25
CA ILE A 233 3.27 -17.30 -4.34
C ILE A 233 3.03 -16.51 -3.06
N VAL A 234 4.06 -15.82 -2.61
CA VAL A 234 4.03 -14.96 -1.43
C VAL A 234 4.64 -13.61 -1.74
N GLY A 235 4.16 -12.60 -1.05
CA GLY A 235 4.56 -11.25 -1.34
C GLY A 235 3.81 -10.21 -0.55
N VAL A 236 3.85 -8.99 -1.07
CA VAL A 236 3.14 -7.83 -0.53
C VAL A 236 2.41 -7.11 -1.64
N LYS A 237 1.35 -6.42 -1.25
CA LYS A 237 0.55 -5.57 -2.12
C LYS A 237 0.47 -4.17 -1.52
N ALA A 238 0.48 -3.16 -2.37
CA ALA A 238 0.11 -1.80 -2.00
C ALA A 238 -0.87 -1.19 -3.01
N LEU A 239 -1.74 -0.31 -2.54
CA LEU A 239 -2.60 0.51 -3.39
C LEU A 239 -1.91 1.85 -3.63
N GLY A 240 -1.66 2.17 -4.89
CA GLY A 240 -1.22 3.48 -5.35
C GLY A 240 -2.39 4.28 -5.92
N VAL A 241 -2.46 5.57 -5.57
CA VAL A 241 -3.35 6.53 -6.20
C VAL A 241 -2.53 7.58 -6.93
N GLU A 242 -2.79 7.72 -8.22
CA GLU A 242 -2.10 8.64 -9.12
C GLU A 242 -3.17 9.54 -9.76
N SER A 243 -3.08 10.85 -9.48
CA SER A 243 -4.02 11.88 -9.97
C SER A 243 -3.33 12.87 -10.89
#